data_AF-A0A3N5TV31-F1
#
_entry.id   AF-A0A3N5TV31-F1
#
_cell.length_a   1.000
_cell.length_b   1.000
_cell.length_c   1.000
_cell.angle_alpha   90.00
_cell.angle_beta   90.00
_cell.angle_gamma   90.00
#
_symmetry.space_group_name_H-M   'P 1'
#
loop_
_entity.id
_entity.type
_entity.pdbx_description
1 polymer ?
#
loop_
_entity_poly.entity_id
_entity_poly.type
_entity_poly.pdbx_seq_one_letter_code
_entity_poly.pdbx_strand_id
1 'polypeptide(L)'
;MLERAACRAGADAPGVNGGGVVRASADYPRSVPLYLLSEPGEPLVAPAIVAALDGWIDAAGASTAAAERVADDAPPIATFDADLLFDFRSRRPVLDVVDGRLSELTWPELSMRRTRIGERDVLVLTGAEPDFRWQELGRDVLAVARRLGVTQWISLGAIPTAVPHTRPVPVLATASRDGLLNEDEQVGPAGLLRVPSAALSALEKAVADDGVPTVGFYAQVPHYVGGPYAAASIAILEHLGRHLGVDLPLAGLPDEAMAQRQRLDQIVQADDDSRTYVERLESVVDNQELPTGDELVSEIERFLQQRGDGGSSGGPMA
;
A
#
# COMPACT_ATOMS: atom_id res chain seq x y z
N MET A 1 -33.10 -69.72 17.65
CA MET A 1 -33.65 -70.52 18.76
C MET A 1 -33.53 -69.63 19.99
N LEU A 2 -34.46 -68.68 20.16
CA LEU A 2 -35.70 -68.79 20.97
C LEU A 2 -35.36 -68.47 22.44
N GLU A 3 -35.97 -67.57 23.23
CA GLU A 3 -37.24 -66.79 23.24
C GLU A 3 -37.07 -65.67 24.30
N ARG A 4 -37.51 -64.40 24.15
CA ARG A 4 -38.86 -63.79 24.16
C ARG A 4 -39.73 -64.00 25.42
N ALA A 5 -40.01 -62.90 26.13
CA ALA A 5 -41.33 -62.38 26.58
C ALA A 5 -41.10 -61.25 27.62
N ALA A 6 -41.52 -59.98 27.54
CA ALA A 6 -42.68 -59.24 27.02
C ALA A 6 -43.95 -59.22 27.92
N CYS A 7 -44.26 -58.05 28.50
CA CYS A 7 -45.59 -57.44 28.72
C CYS A 7 -45.38 -56.00 29.25
N ARG A 8 -45.69 -54.87 28.55
CA ARG A 8 -46.97 -54.22 28.17
C ARG A 8 -47.88 -53.88 29.37
N ALA A 9 -48.56 -52.72 29.52
CA ALA A 9 -48.75 -51.49 28.72
C ALA A 9 -49.58 -50.43 29.52
N GLY A 10 -49.63 -49.17 29.03
CA GLY A 10 -50.68 -48.12 29.18
C GLY A 10 -50.66 -47.26 30.46
N ALA A 11 -50.97 -45.95 30.50
CA ALA A 11 -51.55 -44.99 29.53
C ALA A 11 -51.20 -43.53 29.96
N ASP A 12 -50.92 -42.60 29.04
CA ASP A 12 -51.76 -41.45 28.58
C ASP A 12 -51.30 -40.03 29.04
N ALA A 13 -50.60 -39.32 28.13
CA ALA A 13 -50.64 -37.89 27.70
C ALA A 13 -50.56 -36.68 28.68
N PRO A 14 -50.27 -35.42 28.24
CA PRO A 14 -49.74 -34.92 26.95
C PRO A 14 -48.55 -33.91 27.03
N GLY A 15 -47.79 -33.83 25.92
CA GLY A 15 -47.43 -32.60 25.21
C GLY A 15 -46.61 -31.48 25.86
N VAL A 16 -45.33 -31.36 25.45
CA VAL A 16 -44.73 -30.04 25.12
C VAL A 16 -43.83 -30.23 23.90
N ASN A 17 -44.22 -29.61 22.79
CA ASN A 17 -43.38 -29.46 21.60
C ASN A 17 -42.09 -28.71 21.98
N GLY A 18 -40.95 -29.38 21.89
CA GLY A 18 -39.64 -28.74 21.90
C GLY A 18 -39.48 -27.93 20.62
N GLY A 19 -39.86 -26.66 20.68
CA GLY A 19 -39.71 -25.72 19.59
C GLY A 19 -38.26 -25.67 19.13
N GLY A 20 -38.04 -26.00 17.86
CA GLY A 20 -36.82 -25.64 17.16
C GLY A 20 -36.63 -24.14 17.28
N VAL A 21 -35.57 -23.74 17.96
CA VAL A 21 -35.09 -22.35 17.88
C VAL A 21 -34.53 -22.20 16.48
N VAL A 22 -35.39 -21.80 15.55
CA VAL A 22 -34.94 -21.08 14.36
C VAL A 22 -34.30 -19.82 14.92
N ARG A 23 -32.97 -19.81 15.04
CA ARG A 23 -32.23 -18.56 15.17
C ARG A 23 -32.54 -17.81 13.88
N ALA A 24 -33.52 -16.91 13.95
CA ALA A 24 -33.57 -15.80 13.03
C ALA A 24 -32.16 -15.20 13.07
N SER A 25 -31.46 -15.26 11.93
CA SER A 25 -30.36 -14.36 11.66
C SER A 25 -30.98 -12.98 11.80
N ALA A 26 -30.85 -12.37 12.97
CA ALA A 26 -31.02 -10.94 13.09
C ALA A 26 -29.97 -10.38 12.15
N ASP A 27 -30.41 -9.94 10.98
CA ASP A 27 -29.61 -9.11 10.09
C ASP A 27 -29.07 -7.99 10.98
N TYR A 28 -27.80 -8.13 11.37
CA TYR A 28 -27.07 -7.03 11.95
C TYR A 28 -27.25 -5.86 10.99
N PRO A 29 -27.55 -4.64 11.46
CA PRO A 29 -27.58 -3.49 10.59
C PRO A 29 -26.27 -3.51 9.80
N ARG A 30 -26.35 -3.55 8.46
CA ARG A 30 -25.17 -3.49 7.60
C ARG A 30 -24.33 -2.33 8.11
N SER A 31 -23.07 -2.62 8.48
CA SER A 31 -22.14 -1.56 8.87
C SER A 31 -22.20 -0.47 7.81
N VAL A 32 -22.32 0.78 8.25
CA VAL A 32 -22.23 1.91 7.32
C VAL A 32 -20.88 1.78 6.62
N PRO A 33 -20.84 1.72 5.28
CA PRO A 33 -19.58 1.57 4.57
C PRO A 33 -18.66 2.75 4.93
N LEU A 34 -17.36 2.48 5.03
CA LEU A 34 -16.33 3.49 5.28
C LEU A 34 -16.15 4.45 4.11
N TYR A 35 -16.92 4.33 3.03
CA TYR A 35 -16.72 5.08 1.80
C TYR A 35 -17.99 5.76 1.29
N LEU A 36 -17.77 6.89 0.62
CA LEU A 36 -18.73 7.53 -0.28
C LEU A 36 -18.25 7.31 -1.70
N LEU A 37 -19.13 6.85 -2.60
CA LEU A 37 -18.82 6.58 -4.00
C LEU A 37 -19.72 7.44 -4.90
N SER A 38 -19.09 8.22 -5.78
CA SER A 38 -19.72 8.91 -6.89
C SER A 38 -19.72 7.98 -8.09
N GLU A 39 -20.91 7.53 -8.50
CA GLU A 39 -21.04 6.64 -9.65
C GLU A 39 -20.56 7.31 -10.94
N PRO A 40 -19.74 6.63 -11.76
CA PRO A 40 -19.42 7.14 -13.08
C PRO A 40 -20.70 7.18 -13.93
N GLY A 41 -20.86 8.24 -14.72
CA GLY A 41 -22.01 8.39 -15.63
C GLY A 41 -22.05 7.39 -16.78
N GLU A 42 -20.96 6.64 -16.98
CA GLU A 42 -20.78 5.64 -18.03
C GLU A 42 -19.98 4.44 -17.48
N PRO A 43 -20.13 3.24 -18.07
CA PRO A 43 -19.32 2.08 -17.69
C PRO A 43 -17.82 2.31 -17.90
N LEU A 44 -17.00 1.82 -16.97
CA LEU A 44 -15.55 1.90 -17.07
C LEU A 44 -14.99 0.88 -18.09
N VAL A 45 -13.93 1.26 -18.78
CA VAL A 45 -13.21 0.43 -19.75
C VAL A 45 -12.01 -0.22 -19.08
N ALA A 46 -12.12 -1.53 -18.86
CA ALA A 46 -11.07 -2.38 -18.27
C ALA A 46 -10.34 -1.73 -17.08
N PRO A 47 -11.03 -1.26 -16.02
CA PRO A 47 -10.42 -0.44 -14.97
C PRO A 47 -9.35 -1.21 -14.18
N ALA A 48 -8.23 -0.56 -13.82
CA ALA A 48 -7.32 -1.04 -12.77
C ALA A 48 -7.38 -0.12 -11.57
N ILE A 49 -7.13 -0.66 -10.39
CA ILE A 49 -6.71 0.15 -9.26
C ILE A 49 -5.18 0.25 -9.26
N VAL A 50 -4.65 1.46 -9.13
CA VAL A 50 -3.25 1.74 -8.81
C VAL A 50 -3.25 2.33 -7.39
N ALA A 51 -2.55 1.72 -6.45
CA ALA A 51 -2.63 2.08 -5.05
C ALA A 51 -1.25 2.39 -4.45
N ALA A 52 -1.12 3.54 -3.78
CA ALA A 52 0.06 3.92 -3.01
C ALA A 52 -0.39 4.69 -1.77
N LEU A 53 0.19 4.43 -0.60
CA LEU A 53 -0.20 5.07 0.66
C LEU A 53 1.00 5.76 1.32
N ASP A 54 0.80 6.98 1.79
CA ASP A 54 1.79 7.71 2.58
C ASP A 54 1.88 7.10 3.99
N GLY A 55 2.91 6.28 4.20
CA GLY A 55 3.11 5.54 5.43
C GLY A 55 4.30 4.58 5.40
N TRP A 56 4.07 3.34 5.83
CA TRP A 56 5.09 2.34 6.12
C TRP A 56 6.00 1.99 4.93
N ILE A 57 5.43 1.88 3.73
CA ILE A 57 6.13 1.49 2.49
C ILE A 57 6.17 2.60 1.44
N ASP A 58 6.51 3.81 1.88
CA ASP A 58 6.69 4.96 0.99
C ASP A 58 7.99 5.73 1.27
N ALA A 59 9.12 5.01 1.21
CA ALA A 59 10.44 5.60 1.38
C ALA A 59 10.63 6.80 0.45
N ALA A 60 11.10 7.92 1.01
CA ALA A 60 11.29 9.18 0.29
C ALA A 60 10.04 9.71 -0.44
N GLY A 61 8.82 9.32 -0.01
CA GLY A 61 7.58 9.73 -0.67
C GLY A 61 7.46 9.26 -2.12
N ALA A 62 8.26 8.28 -2.53
CA ALA A 62 8.48 7.99 -3.95
C ALA A 62 7.27 7.35 -4.63
N SER A 63 6.56 6.47 -3.92
CA SER A 63 5.41 5.74 -4.45
C SER A 63 4.15 6.59 -4.49
N THR A 64 3.93 7.42 -3.47
CA THR A 64 2.82 8.38 -3.47
C THR A 64 3.05 9.46 -4.51
N ALA A 65 4.27 10.01 -4.64
CA ALA A 65 4.58 10.96 -5.71
C ALA A 65 4.32 10.38 -7.12
N ALA A 66 4.62 9.10 -7.34
CA ALA A 66 4.31 8.41 -8.58
C ALA A 66 2.79 8.25 -8.79
N ALA A 67 2.04 7.82 -7.77
CA ALA A 67 0.59 7.67 -7.85
C ALA A 67 -0.13 9.02 -8.07
N GLU A 68 0.26 10.06 -7.34
CA GLU A 68 -0.25 11.43 -7.50
C GLU A 68 -0.08 11.93 -8.93
N ARG A 69 1.08 11.64 -9.54
CA ARG A 69 1.36 12.00 -10.93
C ARG A 69 0.43 11.29 -11.91
N VAL A 70 0.09 10.03 -11.64
CA VAL A 70 -0.83 9.25 -12.46
C VAL A 70 -2.26 9.79 -12.34
N ALA A 71 -2.65 10.23 -11.15
CA ALA A 71 -4.01 10.70 -10.89
C ALA A 71 -4.36 12.06 -11.52
N ASP A 72 -3.36 12.88 -11.89
CA ASP A 72 -3.48 14.09 -12.74
C ASP A 72 -4.62 15.05 -12.33
N ASP A 73 -4.56 15.58 -11.10
CA ASP A 73 -5.55 16.51 -10.50
C ASP A 73 -7.04 16.10 -10.63
N ALA A 74 -7.32 14.84 -10.95
CA ALA A 74 -8.67 14.36 -11.13
C ALA A 74 -9.48 14.46 -9.82
N PRO A 75 -10.77 14.76 -9.86
CA PRO A 75 -11.60 14.76 -8.66
C PRO A 75 -11.77 13.34 -8.12
N PRO A 76 -11.94 13.18 -6.79
CA PRO A 76 -12.19 11.87 -6.20
C PRO A 76 -13.54 11.31 -6.66
N ILE A 77 -13.53 10.03 -7.07
CA ILE A 77 -14.75 9.25 -7.30
C ILE A 77 -15.15 8.48 -6.06
N ALA A 78 -14.22 8.19 -5.15
CA ALA A 78 -14.54 7.67 -3.82
C ALA A 78 -13.69 8.35 -2.75
N THR A 79 -14.28 8.58 -1.60
CA THR A 79 -13.58 9.06 -0.39
C THR A 79 -13.85 8.10 0.75
N PHE A 80 -12.90 7.97 1.66
CA PHE A 80 -13.02 7.11 2.83
C PHE A 80 -13.07 7.94 4.11
N ASP A 81 -13.82 7.48 5.11
CA ASP A 81 -14.11 8.22 6.34
C ASP A 81 -12.85 8.36 7.21
N ALA A 82 -12.29 9.57 7.19
CA ALA A 82 -11.08 9.92 7.92
C ALA A 82 -11.21 9.75 9.44
N ASP A 83 -12.38 10.07 10.02
CA ASP A 83 -12.62 10.00 11.47
C ASP A 83 -12.56 8.55 11.99
N LEU A 84 -12.87 7.59 11.12
CA LEU A 84 -12.85 6.17 11.45
C LEU A 84 -11.52 5.49 11.14
N LEU A 85 -10.71 6.09 10.28
CA LEU A 85 -9.49 5.50 9.73
C LEU A 85 -8.21 6.02 10.36
N PHE A 86 -8.18 7.28 10.84
CA PHE A 86 -6.93 7.91 11.28
C PHE A 86 -6.89 8.21 12.78
N ASP A 87 -5.69 8.09 13.35
CA ASP A 87 -5.35 8.69 14.64
C ASP A 87 -4.82 10.10 14.41
N PHE A 88 -5.69 11.10 14.59
CA PHE A 88 -5.32 12.52 14.43
C PHE A 88 -4.28 13.01 15.45
N ARG A 89 -3.92 12.24 16.49
CA ARG A 89 -2.78 12.57 17.35
C ARG A 89 -1.45 12.15 16.73
N SER A 90 -1.46 11.04 16.01
CA SER A 90 -0.30 10.52 15.28
C SER A 90 -0.09 11.30 13.98
N ARG A 91 -1.19 11.67 13.31
CA ARG A 91 -1.19 12.49 12.09
C ARG A 91 -2.09 13.71 12.27
N ARG A 92 -1.53 14.80 12.81
CA ARG A 92 -2.27 16.02 13.09
C ARG A 92 -2.72 16.71 11.80
N PRO A 93 -3.99 17.16 11.70
CA PRO A 93 -4.43 18.05 10.63
C PRO A 93 -3.58 19.32 10.58
N VAL A 94 -3.33 19.82 9.38
CA VAL A 94 -2.57 21.05 9.17
C VAL A 94 -3.52 22.23 9.23
N LEU A 95 -3.25 23.18 10.12
CA LEU A 95 -4.02 24.41 10.29
C LEU A 95 -3.23 25.61 9.79
N ASP A 96 -3.72 26.25 8.75
CA ASP A 96 -3.17 27.49 8.24
C ASP A 96 -3.64 28.67 9.09
N VAL A 97 -2.69 29.50 9.50
CA VAL A 97 -2.93 30.73 10.25
C VAL A 97 -2.38 31.90 9.45
N VAL A 98 -3.27 32.72 8.89
CA VAL A 98 -2.93 33.88 8.07
C VAL A 98 -3.30 35.15 8.83
N ASP A 99 -2.32 36.01 9.08
CA ASP A 99 -2.49 37.26 9.82
C ASP A 99 -3.19 37.09 11.18
N GLY A 100 -2.84 36.02 11.90
CA GLY A 100 -3.42 35.67 13.20
C GLY A 100 -4.85 35.11 13.15
N ARG A 101 -5.37 34.81 11.96
CA ARG A 101 -6.69 34.21 11.76
C ARG A 101 -6.55 32.78 11.26
N LEU A 102 -7.35 31.88 11.83
CA LEU A 102 -7.48 30.51 11.32
C LEU A 102 -8.12 30.57 9.93
N SER A 103 -7.44 30.01 8.93
CA SER A 103 -7.85 30.07 7.53
C SER A 103 -8.37 28.73 7.04
N GLU A 104 -7.48 27.74 6.91
CA GLU A 104 -7.78 26.45 6.30
C GLU A 104 -7.32 25.32 7.23
N LEU A 105 -8.11 24.25 7.30
CA LEU A 105 -7.81 23.07 8.09
C LEU A 105 -7.83 21.86 7.15
N THR A 106 -6.66 21.32 6.87
CA THR A 106 -6.47 20.18 5.97
C THR A 106 -6.34 18.91 6.79
N TRP A 107 -7.30 18.00 6.61
CA TRP A 107 -7.32 16.70 7.29
C TRP A 107 -6.55 15.66 6.47
N PRO A 108 -5.99 14.61 7.10
CA PRO A 108 -5.50 13.48 6.35
C PRO A 108 -6.68 12.76 5.68
N GLU A 109 -6.49 12.37 4.43
CA GLU A 109 -7.53 11.77 3.61
C GLU A 109 -7.00 10.48 2.95
N LEU A 110 -7.94 9.60 2.64
CA LEU A 110 -7.75 8.47 1.72
C LEU A 110 -8.84 8.58 0.66
N SER A 111 -8.46 8.61 -0.61
CA SER A 111 -9.41 8.77 -1.71
C SER A 111 -9.01 7.97 -2.94
N MET A 112 -10.00 7.71 -3.78
CA MET A 112 -9.83 7.07 -5.08
C MET A 112 -10.22 8.05 -6.17
N ARG A 113 -9.29 8.38 -7.06
CA ARG A 113 -9.50 9.27 -8.21
C ARG A 113 -9.56 8.47 -9.50
N ARG A 114 -10.36 8.93 -10.47
CA ARG A 114 -10.45 8.30 -11.79
C ARG A 114 -9.69 9.13 -12.82
N THR A 115 -8.76 8.48 -13.50
CA THR A 115 -8.06 9.02 -14.67
C THR A 115 -8.11 8.03 -15.82
N ARG A 116 -7.59 8.42 -16.98
CA ARG A 116 -7.61 7.65 -18.21
C ARG A 116 -6.20 7.54 -18.76
N ILE A 117 -5.69 6.31 -18.88
CA ILE A 117 -4.36 6.04 -19.45
C ILE A 117 -4.53 5.12 -20.66
N GLY A 118 -4.03 5.53 -21.82
CA GLY A 118 -4.22 4.79 -23.07
C GLY A 118 -5.70 4.52 -23.34
N GLU A 119 -6.08 3.24 -23.44
CA GLU A 119 -7.47 2.78 -23.67
C GLU A 119 -8.17 2.16 -22.43
N ARG A 120 -7.56 2.25 -21.24
CA ARG A 120 -8.17 1.84 -19.96
C ARG A 120 -8.44 2.98 -18.98
N ASP A 121 -9.41 2.76 -18.11
CA ASP A 121 -9.60 3.55 -16.88
C ASP A 121 -8.59 3.15 -15.80
N VAL A 122 -8.08 4.13 -15.07
CA VAL A 122 -7.20 3.93 -13.92
C VAL A 122 -7.82 4.61 -12.71
N LEU A 123 -7.99 3.83 -11.65
CA LEU A 123 -8.52 4.26 -10.37
C LEU A 123 -7.35 4.37 -9.40
N VAL A 124 -6.92 5.59 -9.10
CA VAL A 124 -5.76 5.83 -8.23
C VAL A 124 -6.24 5.94 -6.79
N LEU A 125 -5.94 4.95 -5.96
CA LEU A 125 -6.16 4.96 -4.52
C LEU A 125 -4.91 5.52 -3.82
N THR A 126 -5.02 6.71 -3.25
CA THR A 126 -3.88 7.41 -2.63
C THR A 126 -4.33 8.25 -1.45
N GLY A 127 -3.37 8.54 -0.57
CA GLY A 127 -3.58 9.29 0.66
C GLY A 127 -2.77 8.73 1.81
N ALA A 128 -3.09 9.21 3.02
CA ALA A 128 -2.48 8.74 4.25
C ALA A 128 -2.75 7.24 4.47
N GLU A 129 -1.74 6.49 4.90
CA GLU A 129 -1.94 5.13 5.38
C GLU A 129 -2.87 5.15 6.62
N PRO A 130 -4.00 4.42 6.60
CA PRO A 130 -4.92 4.35 7.73
C PRO A 130 -4.28 3.74 8.98
N ASP A 131 -4.64 4.25 10.14
CA ASP A 131 -4.22 3.70 11.44
C ASP A 131 -5.14 2.57 11.91
N PHE A 132 -6.42 2.62 11.53
CA PHE A 132 -7.46 1.72 12.04
C PHE A 132 -8.21 0.96 10.93
N ARG A 133 -8.95 -0.06 11.36
CA ARG A 133 -10.00 -0.75 10.56
C ARG A 133 -9.55 -1.37 9.23
N TRP A 134 -8.29 -1.79 9.09
CA TRP A 134 -7.75 -2.34 7.82
C TRP A 134 -8.59 -3.49 7.22
N GLN A 135 -9.15 -4.38 8.05
CA GLN A 135 -10.00 -5.47 7.57
C GLN A 135 -11.37 -5.00 7.06
N GLU A 136 -11.92 -3.93 7.63
CA GLU A 136 -13.18 -3.33 7.15
C GLU A 136 -12.90 -2.54 5.86
N LEU A 137 -11.83 -1.74 5.86
CA LEU A 137 -11.40 -1.01 4.68
C LEU A 137 -11.10 -1.94 3.50
N GLY A 138 -10.43 -3.07 3.71
CA GLY A 138 -10.18 -4.06 2.66
C GLY A 138 -11.46 -4.62 2.03
N ARG A 139 -12.48 -4.88 2.86
CA ARG A 139 -13.80 -5.32 2.36
C ARG A 139 -14.51 -4.23 1.57
N ASP A 140 -14.42 -2.99 2.01
CA ASP A 140 -15.06 -1.84 1.37
C ASP A 140 -14.37 -1.45 0.06
N VAL A 141 -13.04 -1.45 0.02
CA VAL A 141 -12.25 -1.29 -1.21
C VAL A 141 -12.58 -2.40 -2.21
N LEU A 142 -12.69 -3.66 -1.77
CA LEU A 142 -13.12 -4.76 -2.62
C LEU A 142 -14.56 -4.56 -3.14
N ALA A 143 -15.47 -4.06 -2.31
CA ALA A 143 -16.84 -3.76 -2.71
C ALA A 143 -16.89 -2.66 -3.79
N VAL A 144 -16.09 -1.60 -3.64
CA VAL A 144 -15.89 -0.56 -4.65
C VAL A 144 -15.31 -1.16 -5.93
N ALA A 145 -14.24 -1.95 -5.83
CA ALA A 145 -13.57 -2.59 -6.97
C ALA A 145 -14.55 -3.45 -7.79
N ARG A 146 -15.37 -4.27 -7.13
CA ARG A 146 -16.40 -5.09 -7.78
C ARG A 146 -17.48 -4.24 -8.46
N ARG A 147 -17.97 -3.22 -7.77
CA ARG A 147 -19.01 -2.32 -8.28
C ARG A 147 -18.55 -1.57 -9.53
N LEU A 148 -17.28 -1.19 -9.58
CA LEU A 148 -16.65 -0.51 -10.70
C LEU A 148 -16.10 -1.46 -11.78
N GLY A 149 -16.18 -2.79 -11.59
CA GLY A 149 -15.71 -3.78 -12.56
C GLY A 149 -14.18 -3.82 -12.72
N VAL A 150 -13.44 -3.56 -11.64
CA VAL A 150 -11.97 -3.59 -11.62
C VAL A 150 -11.43 -4.94 -12.07
N THR A 151 -10.49 -4.89 -13.00
CA THR A 151 -9.90 -6.06 -13.66
C THR A 151 -8.55 -6.46 -13.07
N GLN A 152 -7.87 -5.54 -12.39
CA GLN A 152 -6.58 -5.77 -11.74
C GLN A 152 -6.26 -4.71 -10.68
N TRP A 153 -5.40 -5.06 -9.75
CA TRP A 153 -4.83 -4.20 -8.72
C TRP A 153 -3.31 -4.09 -8.89
N ILE A 154 -2.78 -2.89 -8.72
CA ILE A 154 -1.35 -2.60 -8.83
C ILE A 154 -0.93 -1.79 -7.60
N SER A 155 -0.15 -2.40 -6.69
CA SER A 155 0.45 -1.71 -5.54
C SER A 155 1.74 -1.02 -5.96
N LEU A 156 1.92 0.22 -5.55
CA LEU A 156 3.20 0.94 -5.66
C LEU A 156 3.73 1.17 -4.24
N GLY A 157 5.01 0.86 -4.03
CA GLY A 157 5.68 1.09 -2.77
C GLY A 157 7.15 1.45 -2.95
N ALA A 158 7.75 1.93 -1.88
CA ALA A 158 9.18 2.20 -1.81
C ALA A 158 9.73 1.82 -0.43
N ILE A 159 10.87 1.13 -0.39
CA ILE A 159 11.46 0.54 0.81
C ILE A 159 12.91 1.02 0.94
N PRO A 160 13.34 1.50 2.12
CA PRO A 160 14.74 1.86 2.33
C PRO A 160 15.61 0.60 2.41
N THR A 161 16.70 0.57 1.65
CA THR A 161 17.61 -0.59 1.50
C THR A 161 19.06 -0.13 1.32
N ALA A 162 20.03 -1.03 1.42
CA ALA A 162 21.43 -0.76 1.13
C ALA A 162 21.75 -0.83 -0.36
N VAL A 163 21.18 0.12 -1.11
CA VAL A 163 21.49 0.35 -2.52
C VAL A 163 22.19 1.70 -2.70
N PRO A 164 23.11 1.84 -3.68
CA PRO A 164 23.78 3.10 -3.95
C PRO A 164 22.90 4.02 -4.81
N HIS A 165 22.92 5.34 -4.53
CA HIS A 165 22.23 6.35 -5.33
C HIS A 165 22.87 6.59 -6.72
N THR A 166 24.01 5.97 -6.99
CA THR A 166 24.82 6.09 -8.21
C THR A 166 24.54 4.99 -9.24
N ARG A 167 23.58 4.09 -8.98
CA ARG A 167 23.10 3.04 -9.89
C ARG A 167 21.60 3.19 -10.16
N PRO A 168 21.05 2.55 -11.21
CA PRO A 168 19.61 2.52 -11.43
C PRO A 168 18.87 1.99 -10.20
N VAL A 169 17.69 2.53 -9.91
CA VAL A 169 16.89 2.14 -8.75
C VAL A 169 16.34 0.73 -8.97
N PRO A 170 16.70 -0.27 -8.15
CA PRO A 170 16.13 -1.60 -8.27
C PRO A 170 14.66 -1.59 -7.85
N VAL A 171 13.82 -2.37 -8.54
CA VAL A 171 12.40 -2.54 -8.21
C VAL A 171 12.11 -4.02 -8.04
N LEU A 172 11.60 -4.39 -6.87
CA LEU A 172 11.11 -5.74 -6.62
C LEU A 172 9.64 -5.82 -7.01
N ALA A 173 9.26 -6.92 -7.66
CA ALA A 173 7.90 -7.18 -8.07
C ALA A 173 7.29 -8.36 -7.31
N THR A 174 6.01 -8.23 -6.95
CA THR A 174 5.18 -9.32 -6.42
C THR A 174 3.97 -9.55 -7.34
N ALA A 175 3.42 -10.76 -7.29
CA ALA A 175 2.20 -11.10 -8.01
C ALA A 175 1.35 -12.10 -7.24
N SER A 176 0.02 -12.01 -7.37
CA SER A 176 -0.90 -12.96 -6.75
C SER A 176 -0.89 -14.35 -7.40
N ARG A 177 -0.38 -14.46 -8.63
CA ARG A 177 -0.19 -15.72 -9.36
C ARG A 177 0.84 -15.58 -10.48
N ASP A 178 1.37 -16.71 -10.94
CA ASP A 178 2.32 -16.77 -12.04
C ASP A 178 1.76 -16.18 -13.34
N GLY A 179 2.64 -15.57 -14.14
CA GLY A 179 2.32 -15.02 -15.46
C GLY A 179 1.64 -13.64 -15.46
N LEU A 180 1.54 -12.96 -14.31
CA LEU A 180 1.05 -11.58 -14.24
C LEU A 180 2.14 -10.52 -14.48
N LEU A 181 3.40 -10.87 -14.27
CA LEU A 181 4.54 -9.98 -14.43
C LEU A 181 5.20 -10.17 -15.80
N ASN A 182 5.81 -9.12 -16.32
CA ASN A 182 6.64 -9.20 -17.52
C ASN A 182 7.92 -10.03 -17.25
N GLU A 183 8.51 -10.62 -18.29
CA GLU A 183 9.65 -11.54 -18.17
C GLU A 183 10.92 -10.87 -17.57
N ASP A 184 11.03 -9.55 -17.71
CA ASP A 184 12.13 -8.73 -17.20
C ASP A 184 11.93 -8.23 -15.76
N GLU A 185 10.78 -8.51 -15.14
CA GLU A 185 10.51 -8.11 -13.76
C GLU A 185 11.26 -8.98 -12.76
N GLN A 186 11.92 -8.33 -11.81
CA GLN A 186 12.60 -9.01 -10.72
C GLN A 186 11.60 -9.42 -9.64
N VAL A 187 11.14 -10.68 -9.72
CA VAL A 187 10.29 -11.27 -8.68
C VAL A 187 11.07 -11.38 -7.37
N GLY A 188 10.53 -10.83 -6.29
CA GLY A 188 11.18 -10.93 -5.00
C GLY A 188 10.26 -10.63 -3.82
N PRO A 189 10.62 -11.07 -2.62
CA PRO A 189 11.84 -11.83 -2.25
C PRO A 189 11.75 -13.33 -2.61
N ALA A 190 12.89 -13.99 -2.79
CA ALA A 190 12.93 -15.44 -2.97
C ALA A 190 12.63 -16.16 -1.64
N GLY A 191 11.83 -17.24 -1.71
CA GLY A 191 11.48 -18.03 -0.54
C GLY A 191 10.50 -17.32 0.40
N LEU A 192 10.58 -17.63 1.70
CA LEU A 192 9.69 -17.06 2.72
C LEU A 192 10.34 -15.84 3.36
N LEU A 193 9.79 -14.66 3.10
CA LEU A 193 10.07 -13.45 3.88
C LEU A 193 8.92 -13.20 4.86
N ARG A 194 9.25 -12.90 6.12
CA ARG A 194 8.29 -12.48 7.14
C ARG A 194 8.63 -11.07 7.61
N VAL A 195 7.74 -10.13 7.33
CA VAL A 195 7.88 -8.71 7.68
C VAL A 195 6.58 -8.19 8.31
N PRO A 196 6.63 -7.09 9.08
CA PRO A 196 5.45 -6.31 9.39
C PRO A 196 4.73 -5.86 8.11
N SER A 197 3.40 -6.00 8.08
CA SER A 197 2.60 -5.62 6.92
C SER A 197 2.30 -4.12 6.94
N ALA A 198 2.23 -3.52 5.75
CA ALA A 198 1.54 -2.25 5.52
C ALA A 198 0.02 -2.48 5.35
N ALA A 199 -0.78 -1.43 5.54
CA ALA A 199 -2.19 -1.42 5.20
C ALA A 199 -2.38 -1.68 3.70
N LEU A 200 -1.55 -1.09 2.84
CA LEU A 200 -1.58 -1.31 1.38
C LEU A 200 -1.52 -2.81 1.04
N SER A 201 -0.57 -3.54 1.65
CA SER A 201 -0.44 -5.00 1.46
C SER A 201 -1.64 -5.77 1.99
N ALA A 202 -2.25 -5.32 3.09
CA ALA A 202 -3.47 -5.94 3.62
C ALA A 202 -4.67 -5.73 2.69
N LEU A 203 -4.80 -4.55 2.07
CA LEU A 203 -5.83 -4.25 1.08
C LEU A 203 -5.62 -5.09 -0.19
N GLU A 204 -4.39 -5.10 -0.72
CA GLU A 204 -4.03 -5.95 -1.87
C GLU A 204 -4.37 -7.41 -1.60
N LYS A 205 -4.01 -7.93 -0.43
CA LYS A 205 -4.28 -9.33 -0.07
C LYS A 205 -5.77 -9.63 -0.02
N ALA A 206 -6.59 -8.72 0.51
CA ALA A 206 -8.04 -8.88 0.52
C ALA A 206 -8.65 -8.90 -0.90
N VAL A 207 -8.10 -8.10 -1.81
CA VAL A 207 -8.49 -8.07 -3.23
C VAL A 207 -8.03 -9.34 -3.98
N ALA A 208 -6.81 -9.79 -3.71
CA ALA A 208 -6.24 -11.02 -4.29
C ALA A 208 -6.99 -12.29 -3.86
N ASP A 209 -7.39 -12.37 -2.58
CA ASP A 209 -8.15 -13.52 -2.04
C ASP A 209 -9.54 -13.67 -2.69
N ASP A 210 -10.05 -12.61 -3.29
CA ASP A 210 -11.29 -12.60 -4.05
C ASP A 210 -11.11 -12.96 -5.54
N GLY A 211 -9.87 -13.19 -5.97
CA GLY A 211 -9.53 -13.62 -7.33
C GLY A 211 -9.24 -12.48 -8.32
N VAL A 212 -9.21 -11.22 -7.86
CA VAL A 212 -8.74 -10.10 -8.69
C VAL A 212 -7.21 -10.23 -8.85
N PRO A 213 -6.67 -10.24 -10.08
CA PRO A 213 -5.23 -10.25 -10.31
C PRO A 213 -4.55 -9.05 -9.64
N THR A 214 -3.48 -9.30 -8.88
CA THR A 214 -2.71 -8.23 -8.22
C THR A 214 -1.24 -8.35 -8.55
N VAL A 215 -0.59 -7.20 -8.72
CA VAL A 215 0.86 -7.06 -8.79
C VAL A 215 1.30 -5.92 -7.87
N GLY A 216 2.55 -5.96 -7.42
CA GLY A 216 3.15 -4.90 -6.62
C GLY A 216 4.53 -4.54 -7.15
N PHE A 217 4.87 -3.25 -7.15
CA PHE A 217 6.19 -2.72 -7.53
C PHE A 217 6.78 -1.93 -6.38
N TYR A 218 7.92 -2.39 -5.86
CA TYR A 218 8.56 -1.83 -4.67
C TYR A 218 9.96 -1.32 -5.00
N ALA A 219 10.11 0.00 -5.12
CA ALA A 219 11.40 0.62 -5.38
C ALA A 219 12.32 0.55 -4.14
N GLN A 220 13.56 0.19 -4.37
CA GLN A 220 14.61 0.15 -3.36
C GLN A 220 15.30 1.50 -3.27
N VAL A 221 15.04 2.25 -2.21
CA VAL A 221 15.58 3.59 -1.98
C VAL A 221 16.85 3.49 -1.11
N PRO A 222 17.95 4.19 -1.44
CA PRO A 222 19.11 4.25 -0.56
C PRO A 222 18.70 4.77 0.83
N HIS A 223 18.90 3.97 1.88
CA HIS A 223 18.45 4.29 3.24
C HIS A 223 19.01 5.59 3.82
N TYR A 224 20.12 6.11 3.28
CA TYR A 224 20.72 7.39 3.67
C TYR A 224 20.09 8.61 2.96
N VAL A 225 19.12 8.42 2.06
CA VAL A 225 18.36 9.52 1.45
C VAL A 225 17.28 9.98 2.41
N GLY A 226 17.44 11.18 2.96
CA GLY A 226 16.55 11.74 3.98
C GLY A 226 15.35 12.57 3.49
N GLY A 227 15.15 12.70 2.18
CA GLY A 227 14.09 13.51 1.58
C GLY A 227 13.54 12.90 0.29
N PRO A 228 12.71 13.63 -0.48
CA PRO A 228 12.15 13.13 -1.73
C PRO A 228 13.20 12.57 -2.69
N TYR A 229 12.88 11.46 -3.36
CA TYR A 229 13.81 10.78 -4.26
C TYR A 229 13.16 10.46 -5.61
N ALA A 230 13.28 11.42 -6.55
CA ALA A 230 12.60 11.39 -7.85
C ALA A 230 13.05 10.19 -8.72
N ALA A 231 14.28 9.71 -8.56
CA ALA A 231 14.76 8.53 -9.28
C ALA A 231 13.93 7.27 -8.96
N ALA A 232 13.45 7.12 -7.72
CA ALA A 232 12.58 6.01 -7.35
C ALA A 232 11.16 6.17 -7.92
N SER A 233 10.61 7.39 -7.92
CA SER A 233 9.32 7.66 -8.57
C SER A 233 9.37 7.38 -10.07
N ILE A 234 10.47 7.73 -10.75
CA ILE A 234 10.68 7.42 -12.17
C ILE A 234 10.67 5.90 -12.38
N ALA A 235 11.47 5.14 -11.61
CA ALA A 235 11.50 3.69 -11.74
C ALA A 235 10.11 3.06 -11.52
N ILE A 236 9.36 3.51 -10.51
CA ILE A 236 7.98 3.05 -10.28
C ILE A 236 7.08 3.33 -11.48
N LEU A 237 7.13 4.55 -12.05
CA LEU A 237 6.33 4.92 -13.22
C LEU A 237 6.73 4.13 -14.47
N GLU A 238 8.01 3.82 -14.66
CA GLU A 238 8.49 2.98 -15.76
C GLU A 238 7.97 1.54 -15.65
N HIS A 239 8.02 0.94 -14.45
CA HIS A 239 7.46 -0.40 -14.20
C HIS A 239 5.94 -0.43 -14.37
N LEU A 240 5.23 0.57 -13.82
CA LEU A 240 3.79 0.71 -13.99
C LEU A 240 3.41 0.89 -15.47
N GLY A 241 4.14 1.73 -16.21
CA GLY A 241 3.93 1.94 -17.64
C GLY A 241 4.12 0.67 -18.45
N ARG A 242 5.23 -0.06 -18.22
CA ARG A 242 5.47 -1.36 -18.86
C ARG A 242 4.38 -2.38 -18.55
N HIS A 243 3.91 -2.45 -17.30
CA HIS A 243 2.80 -3.33 -16.90
C HIS A 243 1.48 -2.97 -17.57
N LEU A 244 1.19 -1.66 -17.72
CA LEU A 244 -0.02 -1.17 -18.37
C LEU A 244 0.09 -1.12 -19.91
N GLY A 245 1.27 -1.38 -20.47
CA GLY A 245 1.55 -1.32 -21.91
C GLY A 245 1.54 0.10 -22.49
N VAL A 246 1.95 1.10 -21.71
CA VAL A 246 1.90 2.53 -22.05
C VAL A 246 3.12 3.28 -21.52
N ASP A 247 3.53 4.33 -22.22
CA ASP A 247 4.56 5.24 -21.73
C ASP A 247 3.92 6.32 -20.84
N LEU A 248 4.30 6.34 -19.55
CA LEU A 248 3.79 7.34 -18.60
C LEU A 248 4.65 8.61 -18.62
N PRO A 249 4.02 9.81 -18.55
CA PRO A 249 4.76 11.07 -18.64
C PRO A 249 5.54 11.38 -17.35
N LEU A 250 6.87 11.38 -17.43
CA LEU A 250 7.75 11.68 -16.28
C LEU A 250 7.83 13.19 -15.94
N ALA A 251 7.54 14.08 -16.90
CA ALA A 251 7.68 15.54 -16.78
C ALA A 251 9.02 15.99 -16.16
N GLY A 252 9.00 16.77 -15.07
CA GLY A 252 10.19 17.36 -14.45
C GLY A 252 11.00 16.40 -13.57
N LEU A 253 10.51 15.18 -13.33
CA LEU A 253 11.18 14.20 -12.48
C LEU A 253 12.63 13.90 -12.91
N PRO A 254 12.98 13.78 -14.21
CA PRO A 254 14.36 13.54 -14.61
C PRO A 254 15.32 14.68 -14.22
N ASP A 255 14.88 15.93 -14.34
CA ASP A 255 15.67 17.10 -13.94
C ASP A 255 15.84 17.14 -12.41
N GLU A 256 14.76 16.85 -11.66
CA GLU A 256 14.80 16.74 -10.20
C GLU A 256 15.74 15.61 -9.75
N ALA A 257 15.65 14.43 -10.36
CA ALA A 257 16.50 13.28 -10.06
C ALA A 257 17.97 13.60 -10.33
N MET A 258 18.29 14.27 -11.45
CA MET A 258 19.65 14.71 -11.76
C MET A 258 20.18 15.71 -10.73
N ALA A 259 19.38 16.70 -10.33
CA ALA A 259 19.75 17.67 -9.32
C ALA A 259 19.94 17.03 -7.92
N GLN A 260 19.08 16.07 -7.55
CA GLN A 260 19.20 15.30 -6.31
C GLN A 260 20.47 14.46 -6.31
N ARG A 261 20.77 13.76 -7.40
CA ARG A 261 21.99 12.98 -7.55
C ARG A 261 23.25 13.84 -7.36
N GLN A 262 23.33 14.99 -8.03
CA GLN A 262 24.49 15.89 -7.89
C GLN A 262 24.71 16.36 -6.45
N ARG A 263 23.62 16.61 -5.70
CA ARG A 263 23.72 16.97 -4.27
C ARG A 263 24.21 15.80 -3.42
N LEU A 264 23.72 14.59 -3.67
CA LEU A 264 24.17 13.38 -2.98
C LEU A 264 25.65 13.09 -3.28
N ASP A 265 26.07 13.21 -4.54
CA ASP A 265 27.46 13.06 -4.96
C ASP A 265 28.37 14.04 -4.18
N GLN A 266 27.97 15.30 -4.04
CA GLN A 266 28.74 16.31 -3.26
C GLN A 266 28.84 15.96 -1.78
N ILE A 267 27.75 15.51 -1.16
CA ILE A 267 27.73 15.10 0.25
C ILE A 267 28.65 13.89 0.47
N VAL A 268 28.54 12.87 -0.39
CA VAL A 268 29.34 11.65 -0.30
C VAL A 268 30.82 11.92 -0.59
N GLN A 269 31.14 12.81 -1.53
CA GLN A 269 32.53 13.18 -1.81
C GLN A 269 33.19 13.96 -0.69
N ALA A 270 32.42 14.66 0.14
CA ALA A 270 32.94 15.45 1.26
C ALA A 270 33.40 14.59 2.46
N ASP A 271 33.03 13.31 2.51
CA ASP A 271 33.31 12.41 3.63
C ASP A 271 33.86 11.06 3.13
N ASP A 272 35.10 10.73 3.52
CA ASP A 272 35.80 9.53 3.01
C ASP A 272 35.12 8.23 3.46
N ASP A 273 34.49 8.20 4.64
CA ASP A 273 33.74 7.05 5.14
C ASP A 273 32.48 6.81 4.29
N SER A 274 31.71 7.88 4.01
CA SER A 274 30.56 7.85 3.12
C SER A 274 30.93 7.40 1.71
N ARG A 275 32.05 7.88 1.17
CA ARG A 275 32.56 7.46 -0.14
C ARG A 275 32.85 5.95 -0.16
N THR A 276 33.63 5.48 0.81
CA THR A 276 33.98 4.06 0.95
C THR A 276 32.74 3.19 1.11
N TYR A 277 31.74 3.68 1.84
CA TYR A 277 30.47 2.99 2.02
C TYR A 277 29.69 2.86 0.71
N VAL A 278 29.54 3.95 -0.05
CA VAL A 278 28.86 3.93 -1.35
C VAL A 278 29.59 3.03 -2.35
N GLU A 279 30.92 3.09 -2.44
CA GLU A 279 31.73 2.21 -3.29
C GLU A 279 31.52 0.73 -2.94
N ARG A 280 31.35 0.39 -1.66
CA ARG A 280 31.00 -0.97 -1.24
C ARG A 280 29.62 -1.38 -1.74
N LEU A 281 28.61 -0.51 -1.64
CA LEU A 281 27.26 -0.79 -2.14
C LEU A 281 27.25 -0.96 -3.67
N GLU A 282 28.01 -0.13 -4.39
CA GLU A 282 28.21 -0.28 -5.83
C GLU A 282 28.80 -1.64 -6.19
N SER A 283 29.82 -2.09 -5.46
CA SER A 283 30.43 -3.41 -5.67
C SER A 283 29.42 -4.55 -5.49
N VAL A 284 28.55 -4.51 -4.47
CA VAL A 284 27.52 -5.53 -4.24
C VAL A 284 26.54 -5.60 -5.42
N VAL A 285 26.05 -4.44 -5.86
CA VAL A 285 25.09 -4.34 -6.98
C VAL A 285 25.72 -4.78 -8.29
N ASP A 286 26.92 -4.29 -8.60
CA ASP A 286 27.61 -4.58 -9.87
C ASP A 286 28.02 -6.06 -9.99
N ASN A 287 28.28 -6.74 -8.86
CA ASN A 287 28.58 -8.17 -8.82
C ASN A 287 27.33 -9.07 -8.79
N GLN A 288 26.11 -8.50 -8.84
CA GLN A 288 24.83 -9.22 -8.79
C GLN A 288 24.71 -10.18 -7.59
N GLU A 289 25.34 -9.84 -6.47
CA GLU A 289 25.10 -10.55 -5.21
C GLU A 289 23.71 -10.13 -4.73
N LEU A 290 22.68 -10.91 -5.09
CA LEU A 290 21.33 -10.69 -4.59
C LEU A 290 21.35 -10.82 -3.06
N PRO A 291 20.95 -9.77 -2.31
CA PRO A 291 20.86 -9.86 -0.87
C PRO A 291 19.84 -10.94 -0.51
N THR A 292 20.22 -11.78 0.44
CA THR A 292 19.35 -12.81 1.00
C THR A 292 18.19 -12.18 1.78
N GLY A 293 17.08 -12.91 1.95
CA GLY A 293 15.94 -12.42 2.72
C GLY A 293 16.31 -11.98 4.15
N ASP A 294 17.30 -12.63 4.77
CA ASP A 294 17.78 -12.29 6.11
C ASP A 294 18.56 -10.95 6.15
N GLU A 295 19.25 -10.60 5.07
CA GLU A 295 19.95 -9.31 4.93
C GLU A 295 18.95 -8.16 4.76
N LEU A 296 17.91 -8.37 3.94
CA LEU A 296 16.79 -7.42 3.80
C LEU A 296 16.08 -7.18 5.13
N VAL A 297 15.79 -8.23 5.91
CA VAL A 297 15.19 -8.10 7.25
C VAL A 297 16.09 -7.27 8.17
N SER A 298 17.39 -7.58 8.22
CA SER A 298 18.34 -6.91 9.10
C SER A 298 18.48 -5.41 8.77
N GLU A 299 18.42 -5.04 7.50
CA GLU A 299 18.43 -3.63 7.08
C GLU A 299 17.15 -2.89 7.43
N ILE A 300 16.00 -3.52 7.20
CA ILE A 300 14.70 -2.98 7.59
C ILE A 300 14.68 -2.76 9.11
N GLU A 301 15.08 -3.74 9.92
CA GLU A 301 15.12 -3.63 11.38
C GLU A 301 16.08 -2.53 11.87
N ARG A 302 17.25 -2.38 11.24
CA ARG A 302 18.23 -1.34 11.59
C ARG A 302 17.71 0.07 11.32
N PHE A 303 17.05 0.25 10.18
CA PHE A 303 16.40 1.52 9.85
C PHE A 303 15.26 1.84 10.83
N LEU A 304 14.48 0.83 11.22
CA LEU A 304 13.38 0.99 12.17
C LEU A 304 13.86 1.39 13.57
N GLN A 305 14.99 0.85 14.04
CA GLN A 305 15.60 1.26 15.31
C GLN A 305 16.01 2.75 15.29
N GLN A 306 16.52 3.25 14.17
CA GLN A 306 16.92 4.65 14.02
C GLN A 306 15.71 5.61 14.02
N ARG A 307 14.54 5.19 13.55
CA ARG A 307 13.29 5.96 13.67
C ARG A 307 12.64 5.85 15.06
N GLY A 308 12.77 4.71 15.73
CA GLY A 308 12.23 4.48 17.08
C GLY A 308 12.88 5.34 18.17
N ASP A 309 14.18 5.61 18.07
CA ASP A 309 14.92 6.43 19.05
C ASP A 309 14.69 7.95 18.90
N GLY A 310 14.08 8.41 17.80
CA GLY A 310 13.70 9.81 17.60
C GLY A 310 12.41 10.24 18.33
N GLY A 311 11.70 9.29 18.95
CA GLY A 311 10.42 9.52 19.63
C GLY A 311 10.49 9.71 21.16
N SER A 312 11.68 9.61 21.76
CA SER A 312 11.83 9.65 23.23
C SER A 312 12.94 10.59 23.70
N SER A 313 12.88 11.87 23.33
CA SER A 313 13.63 12.91 24.05
C SER A 313 12.83 14.21 24.09
N GLY A 314 11.94 14.28 25.09
CA GLY A 314 11.12 15.46 25.39
C GLY A 314 10.56 15.41 26.81
N GLY A 315 11.41 15.14 27.80
CA GLY A 315 11.11 15.39 29.23
C GLY A 315 11.34 16.86 29.61
N PRO A 316 10.72 17.35 30.69
CA PRO A 316 10.11 18.68 30.76
C PRO A 316 11.13 19.80 31.02
N MET A 317 10.84 21.00 30.50
CA MET A 317 11.36 22.23 31.07
C MET A 317 10.22 23.21 31.34
N ALA A 318 10.10 23.52 32.63
CA ALA A 318 9.51 24.67 33.33
C ALA A 318 8.53 25.58 32.58
#